data_AF-A0A7V8YCN4-F1
#
_entry.id   AF-A0A7V8YCN4-F1
#
_cell.length_a   1.000
_cell.length_b   1.000
_cell.length_c   1.000
_cell.angle_alpha   90.00
_cell.angle_beta   90.00
_cell.angle_gamma   90.00
#
_symmetry.space_group_name_H-M   'P 1'
#
loop_
_entity.id
_entity.type
_entity.pdbx_description
1 polymer ?
#
loop_
_entity_poly.entity_id
_entity_poly.type
_entity_poly.pdbx_seq_one_letter_code
_entity_poly.pdbx_strand_id
1 'polypeptide(L)'
;MFRRTWLAAALIALSLPAHAGKNKDKDKDAPAPPAAPAPAPAPPVAPEPEPDPEPVAAAPNADMKVDITFGDGTHKVGRVVRIERGVDWYAESGWEDSPGKLVLTLEGGGTEVEKPWTGIKEVNVTYASKENIDCFFESNFDPPMYTCVLKTTPTAKDTEGKAWTVTTRHKWRFTFDDGSTTEFYLNKLPNRAPDDQEVSLNSVNTENQALYQRLQEEVVVDAKKSVTRISIQ
;
A
#
# COMPACT_ATOMS: atom_id res chain seq x y z
N MET A 1 3.11 -27.86 17.07
CA MET A 1 2.80 -27.99 18.50
C MET A 1 2.17 -26.68 18.98
N PHE A 2 0.86 -26.71 19.21
CA PHE A 2 0.08 -25.58 19.71
C PHE A 2 0.18 -25.49 21.23
N ARG A 3 0.49 -24.31 21.79
CA ARG A 3 0.02 -23.91 23.12
C ARG A 3 -0.26 -22.40 23.12
N ARG A 4 -1.54 -22.06 22.95
CA ARG A 4 -2.12 -20.76 23.31
C ARG A 4 -2.43 -20.80 24.81
N THR A 5 -1.78 -19.95 25.59
CA THR A 5 -2.05 -19.80 27.02
C THR A 5 -2.89 -18.53 27.20
N TRP A 6 -4.13 -18.71 27.64
CA TRP A 6 -5.02 -17.65 28.09
C TRP A 6 -4.71 -17.35 29.56
N LEU A 7 -4.59 -16.09 29.96
CA LEU A 7 -4.64 -15.69 31.37
C LEU A 7 -5.78 -14.70 31.59
N ALA A 8 -6.63 -15.08 32.54
CA ALA A 8 -7.83 -14.41 32.97
C ALA A 8 -7.53 -13.14 33.77
N ALA A 9 -8.37 -12.12 33.57
CA ALA A 9 -8.39 -10.90 34.37
C ALA A 9 -9.03 -11.18 35.75
N ALA A 10 -8.31 -10.83 36.81
CA ALA A 10 -8.80 -10.88 38.18
C ALA A 10 -9.38 -9.52 38.59
N LEU A 11 -10.66 -9.52 39.00
CA LEU A 11 -11.30 -8.39 39.68
C LEU A 11 -10.62 -8.13 41.03
N ILE A 12 -10.29 -6.87 41.30
CA ILE A 12 -9.88 -6.38 42.62
C ILE A 12 -11.06 -5.59 43.21
N ALA A 13 -11.58 -6.06 44.35
CA ALA A 13 -12.54 -5.34 45.18
C ALA A 13 -12.13 -5.48 46.66
N LEU A 14 -11.74 -4.36 47.28
CA LEU A 14 -11.60 -4.14 48.74
C LEU A 14 -11.44 -2.61 48.91
N SER A 15 -12.36 -1.79 49.43
CA SER A 15 -13.11 -1.71 50.71
C SER A 15 -12.48 -0.75 51.74
N LEU A 16 -13.26 0.29 52.09
CA LEU A 16 -13.37 1.03 53.38
C LEU A 16 -12.25 2.03 53.77
N PRO A 17 -12.61 3.16 54.43
CA PRO A 17 -12.92 3.13 55.86
C PRO A 17 -14.17 3.90 56.34
N ALA A 18 -14.57 3.51 57.54
CA ALA A 18 -15.69 3.94 58.36
C ALA A 18 -15.66 5.41 58.81
N HIS A 19 -16.82 5.97 59.16
CA HIS A 19 -16.97 6.98 60.21
C HIS A 19 -18.27 6.78 60.99
N ALA A 20 -18.13 6.67 62.31
CA ALA A 20 -19.21 6.58 63.29
C ALA A 20 -19.64 7.99 63.71
N GLY A 21 -20.95 8.18 63.89
CA GLY A 21 -21.53 9.40 64.46
C GLY A 21 -22.94 9.15 64.92
N LYS A 22 -23.13 9.06 66.24
CA LYS A 22 -24.39 8.79 66.94
C LYS A 22 -24.83 10.10 67.59
N ASN A 23 -26.01 10.65 67.25
CA ASN A 23 -26.75 11.56 68.12
C ASN A 23 -28.23 11.71 67.69
N LYS A 24 -29.06 12.01 68.70
CA LYS A 24 -30.50 11.79 68.84
C LYS A 24 -31.43 12.86 68.23
N ASP A 25 -32.67 12.40 67.99
CA ASP A 25 -33.99 13.04 68.12
C ASP A 25 -34.29 14.40 67.45
N LYS A 26 -35.21 14.39 66.48
CA LYS A 26 -36.60 14.91 66.63
C LYS A 26 -37.41 14.86 65.33
N ASP A 27 -38.69 14.54 65.48
CA ASP A 27 -39.80 14.55 64.51
C ASP A 27 -39.76 15.63 63.43
N LYS A 28 -40.13 15.24 62.19
CA LYS A 28 -41.27 15.82 61.45
C LYS A 28 -41.51 15.12 60.10
N ASP A 29 -42.80 14.90 59.83
CA ASP A 29 -43.40 14.37 58.59
C ASP A 29 -42.72 14.81 57.28
N ALA A 30 -42.41 13.84 56.42
CA ALA A 30 -42.09 14.06 55.01
C ALA A 30 -42.91 13.08 54.14
N PRO A 31 -43.62 13.58 53.10
CA PRO A 31 -44.54 12.77 52.31
C PRO A 31 -43.81 11.77 51.39
N ALA A 32 -44.46 10.63 51.14
CA ALA A 32 -43.96 9.55 50.31
C ALA A 32 -43.53 10.04 48.90
N PRO A 33 -42.39 9.58 48.36
CA PRO A 33 -41.96 9.96 47.02
C PRO A 33 -42.92 9.40 45.96
N PRO A 34 -43.25 10.18 44.92
CA PRO A 34 -44.14 9.74 43.84
C PRO A 34 -43.53 8.59 43.04
N ALA A 35 -44.40 7.67 42.61
CA ALA A 35 -44.04 6.51 41.81
C ALA A 35 -43.29 6.91 40.53
N ALA A 36 -42.19 6.21 40.23
CA ALA A 36 -41.40 6.41 39.02
C ALA A 36 -42.22 6.08 37.76
N PRO A 37 -42.15 6.91 36.70
CA PRO A 37 -42.86 6.66 35.45
C PRO A 37 -42.32 5.41 34.74
N ALA A 38 -43.23 4.65 34.12
CA ALA A 38 -42.91 3.45 33.36
C ALA A 38 -41.94 3.76 32.20
N PRO A 39 -40.97 2.87 31.91
CA PRO A 39 -40.00 3.08 30.83
C PRO A 39 -40.70 3.14 29.47
N ALA A 40 -40.34 4.15 28.68
CA ALA A 40 -40.83 4.34 27.33
C ALA A 40 -40.47 3.15 26.42
N PRO A 41 -41.33 2.78 25.46
CA PRO A 41 -41.06 1.67 24.53
C PRO A 41 -39.79 1.94 23.72
N ALA A 42 -38.94 0.93 23.62
CA ALA A 42 -37.69 0.99 22.88
C ALA A 42 -37.96 1.33 21.40
N PRO A 43 -37.16 2.23 20.79
CA PRO A 43 -37.31 2.58 19.38
C PRO A 43 -37.15 1.34 18.48
N PRO A 44 -37.90 1.27 17.36
CA PRO A 44 -37.79 0.18 16.41
C PRO A 44 -36.37 0.11 15.84
N VAL A 45 -35.80 -1.09 15.84
CA VAL A 45 -34.48 -1.37 15.26
C VAL A 45 -34.54 -1.03 13.78
N ALA A 46 -33.70 -0.08 13.35
CA ALA A 46 -33.57 0.26 11.94
C ALA A 46 -33.08 -0.97 11.16
N PRO A 47 -33.65 -1.26 9.98
CA PRO A 47 -33.18 -2.38 9.16
C PRO A 47 -31.70 -2.21 8.83
N GLU A 48 -30.95 -3.29 8.97
CA GLU A 48 -29.53 -3.36 8.64
C GLU A 48 -29.35 -3.01 7.16
N PRO A 49 -28.41 -2.11 6.80
CA PRO A 49 -28.19 -1.73 5.41
C PRO A 49 -27.80 -2.96 4.58
N GLU A 50 -28.41 -3.10 3.40
CA GLU A 50 -28.05 -4.17 2.47
C GLU A 50 -26.55 -4.07 2.13
N PRO A 51 -25.84 -5.21 2.03
CA PRO A 51 -24.42 -5.21 1.66
C PRO A 51 -24.25 -4.58 0.28
N ASP A 52 -23.30 -3.66 0.17
CA ASP A 52 -22.92 -3.06 -1.12
C ASP A 52 -22.64 -4.19 -2.14
N PRO A 53 -23.12 -4.08 -3.40
CA PRO A 53 -22.87 -5.08 -4.41
C PRO A 53 -21.36 -5.31 -4.59
N GLU A 54 -20.95 -6.57 -4.63
CA GLU A 54 -19.54 -6.94 -4.84
C GLU A 54 -19.01 -6.31 -6.14
N PRO A 55 -17.81 -5.71 -6.12
CA PRO A 55 -17.21 -5.14 -7.32
C PRO A 55 -17.10 -6.18 -8.43
N VAL A 56 -17.68 -5.89 -9.60
CA VAL A 56 -17.54 -6.76 -10.78
C VAL A 56 -16.07 -6.83 -11.17
N ALA A 57 -15.51 -8.04 -11.21
CA ALA A 57 -14.14 -8.25 -11.64
C ALA A 57 -13.95 -7.72 -13.08
N ALA A 58 -12.91 -6.90 -13.29
CA ALA A 58 -12.61 -6.33 -14.60
C ALA A 58 -12.29 -7.43 -15.63
N ALA A 59 -12.66 -7.21 -16.90
CA ALA A 59 -12.49 -8.19 -17.96
C ALA A 59 -10.99 -8.54 -18.19
N PRO A 60 -10.67 -9.80 -18.53
CA PRO A 60 -9.33 -10.20 -18.97
C PRO A 60 -8.87 -9.42 -20.22
N ASN A 61 -7.60 -9.03 -20.28
CA ASN A 61 -7.00 -8.34 -21.43
C ASN A 61 -5.63 -8.91 -21.83
N ALA A 62 -5.18 -9.98 -21.19
CA ALA A 62 -3.92 -10.64 -21.45
C ALA A 62 -4.09 -12.16 -21.38
N ASP A 63 -3.19 -12.86 -22.05
CA ASP A 63 -3.09 -14.31 -21.98
C ASP A 63 -1.62 -14.70 -22.18
N MET A 64 -0.88 -14.74 -21.07
CA MET A 64 0.54 -15.10 -21.12
C MET A 64 0.95 -15.81 -19.84
N LYS A 65 1.77 -16.85 -19.98
CA LYS A 65 2.35 -17.54 -18.83
C LYS A 65 3.65 -16.85 -18.45
N VAL A 66 3.78 -16.50 -17.17
CA VAL A 66 4.90 -15.71 -16.66
C VAL A 66 5.54 -16.41 -15.47
N ASP A 67 6.87 -16.33 -15.39
CA ASP A 67 7.68 -16.60 -14.20
C ASP A 67 8.34 -15.28 -13.75
N ILE A 68 7.95 -14.80 -12.57
CA ILE A 68 8.48 -13.60 -11.93
C ILE A 68 9.47 -14.02 -10.84
N THR A 69 10.68 -13.50 -10.89
CA THR A 69 11.68 -13.60 -9.81
C THR A 69 11.73 -12.29 -9.04
N PHE A 70 11.75 -12.37 -7.71
CA PHE A 70 11.88 -11.22 -6.82
C PHE A 70 13.32 -11.08 -6.29
N GLY A 71 13.64 -9.92 -5.72
CA GLY A 71 14.97 -9.61 -5.18
C GLY A 71 15.43 -10.52 -4.04
N ASP A 72 14.51 -11.22 -3.37
CA ASP A 72 14.76 -12.16 -2.28
C ASP A 72 14.97 -13.59 -2.80
N GLY A 73 14.90 -13.78 -4.13
CA GLY A 73 15.04 -15.08 -4.80
C GLY A 73 13.76 -15.91 -4.82
N THR A 74 12.64 -15.40 -4.30
CA THR A 74 11.35 -16.08 -4.44
C THR A 74 10.83 -15.95 -5.88
N HIS A 75 9.92 -16.86 -6.24
CA HIS A 75 9.32 -16.92 -7.57
C HIS A 75 7.80 -16.94 -7.51
N LYS A 76 7.16 -16.30 -8.49
CA LYS A 76 5.73 -16.45 -8.78
C LYS A 76 5.56 -16.86 -10.23
N VAL A 77 4.98 -18.05 -10.43
CA VAL A 77 4.67 -18.60 -11.75
C VAL A 77 3.16 -18.69 -11.89
N GLY A 78 2.63 -18.23 -13.03
CA GLY A 78 1.20 -18.32 -13.29
C GLY A 78 0.80 -17.74 -14.65
N ARG A 79 -0.49 -17.83 -14.97
CA ARG A 79 -1.04 -17.21 -16.18
C ARG A 79 -1.53 -15.81 -15.84
N VAL A 80 -0.98 -14.81 -16.50
CA VAL A 80 -1.45 -13.42 -16.39
C VAL A 80 -2.67 -13.28 -17.31
N VAL A 81 -3.78 -12.91 -16.70
CA VAL A 81 -5.07 -12.69 -17.39
C VAL A 81 -5.39 -11.21 -17.56
N ARG A 82 -4.73 -10.34 -16.78
CA ARG A 82 -4.88 -8.89 -16.91
C ARG A 82 -3.57 -8.16 -16.65
N ILE A 83 -3.30 -7.15 -17.48
CA ILE A 83 -2.20 -6.21 -17.32
C ILE A 83 -2.78 -4.82 -17.21
N GLU A 84 -2.28 -4.06 -16.24
CA GLU A 84 -2.59 -2.66 -16.06
C GLU A 84 -1.31 -1.85 -15.87
N ARG A 85 -1.38 -0.60 -16.26
CA ARG A 85 -0.33 0.40 -16.08
C ARG A 85 -0.89 1.52 -15.20
N GLY A 86 -0.08 2.10 -14.33
CA GLY A 86 -0.46 3.31 -13.61
C GLY A 86 -0.79 4.44 -14.59
N VAL A 87 -1.86 5.19 -14.31
CA VAL A 87 -2.21 6.41 -15.08
C VAL A 87 -1.09 7.45 -14.97
N ASP A 88 -0.55 7.60 -13.76
CA ASP A 88 0.69 8.31 -13.47
C ASP A 88 1.82 7.32 -13.15
N TRP A 89 3.02 7.85 -12.84
CA TRP A 89 4.18 7.00 -12.56
C TRP A 89 4.01 6.12 -11.33
N TYR A 90 3.18 6.51 -10.36
CA TYR A 90 3.02 5.85 -9.06
C TYR A 90 1.71 5.06 -8.93
N ALA A 91 0.84 5.14 -9.95
CA ALA A 91 -0.52 4.61 -9.97
C ALA A 91 -1.45 5.22 -8.90
N GLU A 92 -1.16 6.44 -8.44
CA GLU A 92 -1.97 7.16 -7.43
C GLU A 92 -3.29 7.66 -8.03
N SER A 93 -3.28 8.06 -9.29
CA SER A 93 -4.47 8.42 -10.09
C SER A 93 -5.22 7.20 -10.64
N GLY A 94 -4.84 6.00 -10.21
CA GLY A 94 -5.44 4.74 -10.62
C GLY A 94 -4.70 4.00 -11.73
N TRP A 95 -5.40 3.05 -12.33
CA TRP A 95 -4.88 2.06 -13.26
C TRP A 95 -5.61 2.16 -14.60
N GLU A 96 -4.87 1.95 -15.70
CA GLU A 96 -5.43 1.90 -17.05
C GLU A 96 -5.01 0.62 -17.77
N ASP A 97 -5.88 0.18 -18.67
CA ASP A 97 -5.78 -1.08 -19.40
C ASP A 97 -5.99 -0.90 -20.91
N SER A 98 -5.98 0.34 -21.39
CA SER A 98 -6.11 0.66 -22.81
C SER A 98 -4.97 0.03 -23.61
N PRO A 99 -5.22 -0.67 -24.74
CA PRO A 99 -4.18 -1.40 -25.46
C PRO A 99 -2.93 -0.59 -25.82
N GLY A 100 -3.09 0.68 -26.21
CA GLY A 100 -1.96 1.58 -26.53
C GLY A 100 -1.13 2.01 -25.33
N LYS A 101 -1.54 1.66 -24.11
CA LYS A 101 -0.82 1.91 -22.86
C LYS A 101 -0.11 0.66 -22.35
N LEU A 102 -0.48 -0.52 -22.84
CA LEU A 102 0.08 -1.81 -22.43
C LEU A 102 1.29 -2.21 -23.26
N VAL A 103 2.12 -1.22 -23.60
CA VAL A 103 3.36 -1.37 -24.37
C VAL A 103 4.56 -0.94 -23.53
N LEU A 104 5.70 -1.60 -23.75
CA LEU A 104 7.00 -1.20 -23.22
C LEU A 104 7.71 -0.33 -24.25
N THR A 105 8.13 0.86 -23.81
CA THR A 105 9.09 1.68 -24.55
C THR A 105 10.50 1.10 -24.34
N LEU A 106 11.15 0.78 -25.46
CA LEU A 106 12.43 0.09 -25.55
C LEU A 106 13.42 0.90 -26.38
N GLU A 107 14.65 1.03 -25.90
CA GLU A 107 15.73 1.72 -26.63
C GLU A 107 16.89 0.76 -26.93
N GLY A 108 17.45 0.86 -28.14
CA GLY A 108 18.61 0.07 -28.54
C GLY A 108 19.08 0.41 -29.95
N GLY A 109 20.40 0.48 -30.14
CA GLY A 109 20.99 0.75 -31.46
C GLY A 109 20.66 2.13 -32.05
N GLY A 110 20.39 3.13 -31.19
CA GLY A 110 19.98 4.47 -31.62
C GLY A 110 18.51 4.60 -32.02
N THR A 111 17.70 3.57 -31.78
CA THR A 111 16.26 3.56 -32.06
C THR A 111 15.46 3.37 -30.78
N GLU A 112 14.32 4.05 -30.69
CA GLU A 112 13.26 3.80 -29.72
C GLU A 112 12.12 3.05 -30.42
N VAL A 113 11.58 2.02 -29.77
CA VAL A 113 10.44 1.24 -30.25
C VAL A 113 9.48 0.96 -29.11
N GLU A 114 8.19 0.83 -29.42
CA GLU A 114 7.18 0.34 -28.48
C GLU A 114 6.86 -1.12 -28.81
N LYS A 115 6.85 -1.99 -27.80
CA LYS A 115 6.44 -3.39 -27.97
C LYS A 115 5.35 -3.77 -26.98
N PRO A 116 4.28 -4.47 -27.40
CA PRO A 116 3.33 -5.05 -26.46
C PRO A 116 4.03 -6.11 -25.61
N TRP A 117 3.48 -6.41 -24.43
CA TRP A 117 4.01 -7.47 -23.56
C TRP A 117 4.15 -8.83 -24.24
N THR A 118 3.26 -9.19 -25.16
CA THR A 118 3.34 -10.41 -25.97
C THR A 118 4.53 -10.46 -26.94
N GLY A 119 5.14 -9.30 -27.22
CA GLY A 119 6.38 -9.19 -28.01
C GLY A 119 7.65 -9.29 -27.17
N ILE A 120 7.53 -9.51 -25.86
CA ILE A 120 8.63 -9.58 -24.90
C ILE A 120 8.81 -11.01 -24.45
N LYS A 121 10.06 -11.48 -24.40
CA LYS A 121 10.41 -12.80 -23.88
C LYS A 121 10.91 -12.73 -22.45
N GLU A 122 11.70 -11.71 -22.14
CA GLU A 122 12.34 -11.57 -20.84
C GLU A 122 12.53 -10.09 -20.50
N VAL A 123 12.34 -9.73 -19.25
CA VAL A 123 12.76 -8.46 -18.66
C VAL A 123 13.64 -8.76 -17.45
N ASN A 124 14.79 -8.11 -17.35
CA ASN A 124 15.66 -8.17 -16.18
C ASN A 124 15.77 -6.77 -15.59
N VAL A 125 15.59 -6.63 -14.27
CA VAL A 125 15.71 -5.38 -13.53
C VAL A 125 16.83 -5.54 -12.52
N THR A 126 17.93 -4.81 -12.72
CA THR A 126 19.03 -4.76 -11.75
C THR A 126 18.91 -3.51 -10.91
N TYR A 127 18.86 -3.68 -9.59
CA TYR A 127 18.88 -2.57 -8.63
C TYR A 127 20.32 -2.11 -8.39
N ALA A 128 20.54 -0.79 -8.43
CA ALA A 128 21.81 -0.21 -8.08
C ALA A 128 22.09 -0.33 -6.57
N SER A 129 23.30 0.02 -6.17
CA SER A 129 23.66 0.13 -4.75
C SER A 129 22.99 1.36 -4.10
N LYS A 130 22.96 1.38 -2.76
CA LYS A 130 22.39 2.50 -1.99
C LYS A 130 23.02 3.86 -2.27
N GLU A 131 24.28 3.91 -2.75
CA GLU A 131 24.94 5.16 -3.13
C GLU A 131 24.31 5.81 -4.37
N ASN A 132 23.45 5.08 -5.10
CA ASN A 132 22.79 5.53 -6.31
C ASN A 132 21.30 5.86 -6.09
N ILE A 133 20.94 6.21 -4.85
CA ILE A 133 19.60 6.73 -4.53
C ILE A 133 19.59 8.24 -4.78
N ASP A 134 18.63 8.70 -5.58
CA ASP A 134 18.36 10.12 -5.76
C ASP A 134 17.11 10.49 -4.94
N CYS A 135 17.22 11.47 -4.05
CA CYS A 135 16.09 11.98 -3.27
C CYS A 135 15.76 13.43 -3.65
N PHE A 136 14.48 13.77 -3.64
CA PHE A 136 13.99 15.10 -3.99
C PHE A 136 12.66 15.42 -3.29
N PHE A 137 12.39 16.72 -3.20
CA PHE A 137 11.21 17.29 -2.56
C PHE A 137 10.28 17.89 -3.60
N GLU A 138 8.99 17.64 -3.45
CA GLU A 138 7.93 18.09 -4.36
C GLU A 138 6.91 18.94 -3.58
N SER A 139 6.98 20.25 -3.73
CA SER A 139 6.13 21.22 -3.02
C SER A 139 4.74 21.42 -3.64
N ASN A 140 4.46 20.76 -4.76
CA ASN A 140 3.17 20.83 -5.46
C ASN A 140 2.12 19.88 -4.86
N PHE A 141 2.48 19.10 -3.85
CA PHE A 141 1.57 18.31 -3.03
C PHE A 141 1.22 19.07 -1.75
N ASP A 142 0.02 18.83 -1.21
CA ASP A 142 -0.41 19.33 0.10
C ASP A 142 -0.91 18.15 0.96
N PRO A 143 -0.15 17.70 1.97
CA PRO A 143 1.19 18.19 2.35
C PRO A 143 2.28 17.89 1.29
N PRO A 144 3.41 18.61 1.29
CA PRO A 144 4.52 18.36 0.39
C PRO A 144 5.06 16.93 0.44
N MET A 145 5.62 16.45 -0.66
CA MET A 145 6.05 15.04 -0.80
C MET A 145 7.57 14.92 -0.85
N TYR A 146 8.12 13.97 -0.08
CA TYR A 146 9.51 13.55 -0.19
C TYR A 146 9.57 12.25 -0.96
N THR A 147 10.45 12.18 -1.95
CA THR A 147 10.59 11.01 -2.82
C THR A 147 12.06 10.61 -2.88
N CYS A 148 12.36 9.34 -2.62
CA CYS A 148 13.67 8.74 -2.89
C CYS A 148 13.51 7.64 -3.95
N VAL A 149 14.43 7.61 -4.91
CA VAL A 149 14.40 6.67 -6.03
C VAL A 149 15.71 5.92 -6.12
N LEU A 150 15.62 4.59 -6.07
CA LEU A 150 16.75 3.73 -6.37
C LEU A 150 16.86 3.52 -7.89
N LYS A 151 18.03 3.86 -8.45
CA LYS A 151 18.31 3.62 -9.88
C LYS A 151 18.26 2.14 -10.20
N THR A 152 17.73 1.84 -11.37
CA THR A 152 17.67 0.49 -11.93
C THR A 152 18.26 0.49 -13.33
N THR A 153 18.84 -0.64 -13.74
CA THR A 153 19.25 -0.87 -15.13
C THR A 153 18.38 -1.99 -15.72
N PRO A 154 17.19 -1.66 -16.24
CA PRO A 154 16.31 -2.66 -16.80
C PRO A 154 16.67 -2.95 -18.26
N THR A 155 16.70 -4.23 -18.58
CA THR A 155 16.89 -4.72 -19.95
C THR A 155 15.74 -5.64 -20.33
N ALA A 156 15.40 -5.68 -21.62
CA ALA A 156 14.43 -6.62 -22.15
C ALA A 156 15.04 -7.40 -23.32
N LYS A 157 14.61 -8.64 -23.49
CA LYS A 157 14.78 -9.40 -24.74
C LYS A 157 13.41 -9.57 -25.36
N ASP A 158 13.28 -9.22 -26.63
CA ASP A 158 12.05 -9.52 -27.38
C ASP A 158 11.99 -10.99 -27.80
N THR A 159 10.87 -11.39 -28.39
CA THR A 159 10.64 -12.75 -28.87
C THR A 159 11.61 -13.17 -29.99
N GLU A 160 12.22 -12.20 -30.69
CA GLU A 160 13.28 -12.42 -31.70
C GLU A 160 14.67 -12.57 -31.06
N GLY A 161 14.79 -12.33 -29.75
CA GLY A 161 16.04 -12.41 -28.99
C GLY A 161 16.88 -11.15 -29.02
N LYS A 162 16.39 -10.04 -29.61
CA LYS A 162 17.08 -8.76 -29.59
C LYS A 162 17.00 -8.15 -28.19
N ALA A 163 18.14 -7.65 -27.72
CA ALA A 163 18.26 -7.00 -26.41
C ALA A 163 18.00 -5.49 -26.51
N TRP A 164 17.34 -4.97 -25.48
CA TRP A 164 16.89 -3.58 -25.38
C TRP A 164 17.08 -3.04 -23.96
N THR A 165 17.19 -1.73 -23.82
CA THR A 165 17.02 -1.02 -22.56
C THR A 165 15.54 -0.67 -22.39
N VAL A 166 14.98 -0.86 -21.19
CA VAL A 166 13.60 -0.48 -20.90
C VAL A 166 13.58 0.94 -20.30
N THR A 167 12.74 1.83 -20.83
CA THR A 167 12.75 3.24 -20.37
C THR A 167 11.52 3.64 -19.55
N THR A 168 10.43 2.87 -19.60
CA THR A 168 9.19 3.18 -18.89
C THR A 168 9.35 3.20 -17.37
N ARG A 169 8.86 4.28 -16.75
CA ARG A 169 8.87 4.50 -15.29
C ARG A 169 7.55 4.18 -14.59
N HIS A 170 6.52 3.83 -15.35
CA HIS A 170 5.21 3.61 -14.77
C HIS A 170 5.22 2.34 -13.92
N LYS A 171 4.43 2.36 -12.84
CA LYS A 171 4.09 1.15 -12.11
C LYS A 171 3.23 0.25 -12.98
N TRP A 172 3.51 -1.04 -12.94
CA TRP A 172 2.77 -2.08 -13.65
C TRP A 172 2.08 -3.00 -12.66
N ARG A 173 0.93 -3.55 -13.05
CA ARG A 173 0.21 -4.57 -12.29
C ARG A 173 -0.15 -5.73 -13.20
N PHE A 174 0.26 -6.92 -12.81
CA PHE A 174 -0.20 -8.18 -13.39
C PHE A 174 -1.22 -8.82 -12.46
N THR A 175 -2.37 -9.21 -12.99
CA THR A 175 -3.35 -10.07 -12.31
C THR A 175 -3.30 -11.46 -12.91
N PHE A 176 -3.18 -12.45 -12.04
CA PHE A 176 -3.08 -13.85 -12.39
C PHE A 176 -4.47 -14.51 -12.41
N ASP A 177 -4.55 -15.68 -13.03
CA ASP A 177 -5.76 -16.51 -13.10
C ASP A 177 -6.28 -16.99 -11.74
N ASP A 178 -5.42 -17.05 -10.73
CA ASP A 178 -5.77 -17.30 -9.32
C ASP A 178 -6.35 -16.05 -8.59
N GLY A 179 -6.49 -14.92 -9.30
CA GLY A 179 -6.98 -13.65 -8.77
C GLY A 179 -5.95 -12.81 -8.00
N SER A 180 -4.74 -13.34 -7.78
CA SER A 180 -3.66 -12.59 -7.12
C SER A 180 -3.04 -11.55 -8.06
N THR A 181 -2.39 -10.54 -7.46
CA THR A 181 -1.73 -9.47 -8.21
C THR A 181 -0.26 -9.35 -7.85
N THR A 182 0.54 -8.90 -8.83
CA THR A 182 1.92 -8.44 -8.61
C THR A 182 2.06 -7.04 -9.17
N GLU A 183 2.42 -6.09 -8.32
CA GLU A 183 2.74 -4.72 -8.72
C GLU A 183 4.24 -4.47 -8.70
N PHE A 184 4.77 -3.76 -9.70
CA PHE A 184 6.22 -3.58 -9.82
C PHE A 184 6.60 -2.36 -10.66
N TYR A 185 7.85 -1.94 -10.49
CA TYR A 185 8.53 -0.95 -11.33
C TYR A 185 9.60 -1.64 -12.17
N LEU A 186 9.74 -1.21 -13.43
CA LEU A 186 10.84 -1.65 -14.29
C LEU A 186 12.00 -0.67 -14.25
N ASN A 187 11.71 0.63 -14.34
CA ASN A 187 12.69 1.69 -14.28
C ASN A 187 12.41 2.58 -13.08
N LYS A 188 13.42 2.80 -12.22
CA LYS A 188 13.39 3.64 -11.00
C LYS A 188 12.40 3.11 -9.96
N LEU A 189 12.91 2.49 -8.89
CA LEU A 189 12.08 2.06 -7.76
C LEU A 189 11.90 3.24 -6.79
N PRO A 190 10.69 3.78 -6.61
CA PRO A 190 10.45 4.89 -5.70
C PRO A 190 10.01 4.41 -4.31
N ASN A 191 10.33 5.21 -3.29
CA ASN A 191 9.62 5.26 -2.02
C ASN A 191 9.32 6.73 -1.69
N ARG A 192 8.09 7.02 -1.22
CA ARG A 192 7.55 8.36 -1.09
C ARG A 192 6.75 8.48 0.20
N ALA A 193 6.83 9.64 0.85
CA ALA A 193 5.97 9.95 1.98
C ALA A 193 5.73 11.45 2.08
N PRO A 194 4.51 11.86 2.48
CA PRO A 194 4.23 13.25 2.78
C PRO A 194 5.05 13.73 3.97
N ASP A 195 5.37 15.02 4.00
CA ASP A 195 5.91 15.64 5.20
C ASP A 195 4.82 15.72 6.27
N ASP A 196 5.02 15.00 7.36
CA ASP A 196 4.12 14.98 8.51
C ASP A 196 4.53 15.98 9.59
N GLN A 197 5.59 16.76 9.36
CA GLN A 197 6.02 17.80 10.29
C GLN A 197 5.10 19.03 10.23
N GLU A 198 4.44 19.32 11.35
CA GLU A 198 3.73 20.57 11.55
C GLU A 198 4.74 21.73 11.67
N VAL A 199 4.87 22.53 10.62
CA VAL A 199 5.66 23.77 10.64
C VAL A 199 4.80 24.91 11.20
N SER A 200 5.26 25.49 12.30
CA SER A 200 4.65 26.70 12.87
C SER A 200 4.90 27.94 12.00
N LEU A 201 4.05 28.96 12.09
CA LEU A 201 4.18 30.23 11.34
C LEU A 201 5.52 30.96 11.53
N ASN A 202 6.28 30.62 12.58
CA ASN A 202 7.56 31.26 12.92
C ASN A 202 8.79 30.37 12.68
N SER A 203 8.60 29.16 12.15
CA SER A 203 9.72 28.27 11.80
C SER A 203 10.11 28.43 10.34
N VAL A 204 11.43 28.56 10.09
CA VAL A 204 11.97 28.30 8.75
C VAL A 204 11.71 26.83 8.47
N ASN A 205 10.93 26.52 7.43
CA ASN A 205 10.70 25.15 7.03
C ASN A 205 12.01 24.57 6.47
N THR A 206 12.79 23.94 7.34
CA THR A 206 14.00 23.22 6.95
C THR A 206 13.59 21.85 6.44
N GLU A 207 14.13 21.45 5.28
CA GLU A 207 13.89 20.11 4.73
C GLU A 207 14.02 19.01 5.79
N ASN A 208 13.07 18.09 5.82
CA ASN A 208 12.98 16.97 6.76
C ASN A 208 14.03 15.89 6.41
N GLN A 209 15.28 16.12 6.83
CA GLN A 209 16.40 15.23 6.55
C GLN A 209 16.21 13.82 7.14
N ALA A 210 15.51 13.69 8.26
CA ALA A 210 15.21 12.39 8.86
C ALA A 210 14.27 11.58 7.96
N LEU A 211 13.28 12.24 7.33
CA LEU A 211 12.40 11.60 6.35
C LEU A 211 13.17 11.10 5.14
N TYR A 212 14.12 11.88 4.59
CA TYR A 212 14.98 11.40 3.51
C TYR A 212 15.81 10.17 3.90
N GLN A 213 16.39 10.16 5.10
CA GLN A 213 17.17 9.00 5.56
C GLN A 213 16.29 7.75 5.66
N ARG A 214 15.09 7.88 6.23
CA ARG A 214 14.12 6.78 6.29
C ARG A 214 13.76 6.27 4.90
N LEU A 215 13.40 7.15 3.97
CA LEU A 215 13.02 6.77 2.61
C LEU A 215 14.17 6.09 1.83
N GLN A 216 15.42 6.51 2.06
CA GLN A 216 16.60 5.85 1.50
C GLN A 216 16.77 4.42 2.03
N GLU A 217 16.52 4.18 3.31
CA GLU A 217 16.58 2.83 3.89
C GLU A 217 15.44 1.96 3.38
N GLU A 218 14.22 2.49 3.35
CA GLU A 218 13.03 1.78 2.92
C GLU A 218 13.12 1.36 1.44
N VAL A 219 13.58 2.23 0.54
CA VAL A 219 13.71 1.87 -0.89
C VAL A 219 14.72 0.72 -1.11
N VAL A 220 15.74 0.60 -0.26
CA VAL A 220 16.69 -0.55 -0.29
C VAL A 220 16.05 -1.82 0.26
N VAL A 221 15.19 -1.70 1.27
CA VAL A 221 14.41 -2.83 1.78
C VAL A 221 13.41 -3.31 0.73
N ASP A 222 12.72 -2.39 0.06
CA ASP A 222 11.75 -2.69 -0.98
C ASP A 222 12.39 -3.33 -2.21
N ALA A 223 13.61 -2.93 -2.57
CA ALA A 223 14.37 -3.55 -3.65
C ALA A 223 14.55 -5.07 -3.45
N LYS A 224 14.63 -5.55 -2.20
CA LYS A 224 14.72 -6.99 -1.90
C LYS A 224 13.42 -7.74 -2.15
N LYS A 225 12.27 -7.07 -2.18
CA LYS A 225 10.97 -7.70 -2.44
C LYS A 225 10.45 -7.40 -3.84
N SER A 226 11.17 -6.57 -4.59
CA SER A 226 10.75 -6.08 -5.89
C SER A 226 11.19 -7.04 -7.01
N VAL A 227 10.53 -6.94 -8.16
CA VAL A 227 10.77 -7.80 -9.32
C VAL A 227 12.17 -7.57 -9.91
N THR A 228 12.96 -8.63 -10.01
CA THR A 228 14.29 -8.61 -10.66
C THR A 228 14.28 -9.29 -12.02
N ARG A 229 13.32 -10.18 -12.29
CA ARG A 229 13.17 -10.83 -13.59
C ARG A 229 11.72 -11.17 -13.88
N ILE A 230 11.34 -11.05 -15.15
CA ILE A 230 10.07 -11.50 -15.71
C ILE A 230 10.40 -12.33 -16.95
N SER A 231 10.03 -13.61 -16.95
CA SER A 231 10.14 -14.48 -18.13
C SER A 231 8.75 -14.79 -18.65
N ILE A 232 8.51 -14.55 -19.94
CA ILE A 232 7.24 -14.82 -20.62
C ILE A 232 7.43 -16.06 -21.51
N GLN A 233 6.54 -17.05 -21.37
CA GLN A 233 6.63 -18.36 -22.03
C GLN A 233 5.76 -18.43 -23.29
#